data_AF-A0ABD0XTJ6-F1
#
_entry.id   AF-A0ABD0XTJ6-F1
#
_cell.length_a   1.000
_cell.length_b   1.000
_cell.length_c   1.000
_cell.angle_alpha   90.00
_cell.angle_beta   90.00
_cell.angle_gamma   90.00
#
_symmetry.space_group_name_H-M   'P 1'
#
loop_
_entity.id
_entity.type
_entity.pdbx_description
1 polymer ?
#
loop_
_entity_poly.entity_id
_entity_poly.type
_entity_poly.pdbx_seq_one_letter_code
_entity_poly.pdbx_strand_id
1 'polypeptide(L)'
;MGGRQRHSDLPQSSKHSLLVPKRCHLDKLICQHYHSLSLHSGTRTNQSLINGRYWIIGLRSILRHLSFNCSTCFKLRSKTFKPIMTDLPPSRVNILRAFLNTGVKFTSKISHHESLIGFVRLHVHQSGALGTRFSSFHLFFLRLWKKISWAFLPNLKLLKTVSYPKTKKYAIVHG
;
A
#
# COMPACT_ATOMS: atom_id res chain seq x y z
N MET A 1 11.34 -20.07 -44.09
CA MET A 1 10.03 -19.48 -43.72
C MET A 1 10.08 -17.95 -43.84
N GLY A 2 9.71 -17.37 -44.99
CA GLY A 2 9.73 -15.91 -45.23
C GLY A 2 8.43 -15.31 -45.77
N GLY A 3 7.42 -16.14 -46.09
CA GLY A 3 6.18 -15.68 -46.73
C GLY A 3 5.33 -14.75 -45.85
N ARG A 4 5.24 -15.03 -44.54
CA ARG A 4 4.42 -14.22 -43.60
C ARG A 4 4.98 -12.81 -43.36
N GLN A 5 6.30 -12.64 -43.46
CA GLN A 5 6.96 -11.34 -43.28
C GLN A 5 6.88 -10.47 -44.54
N ARG A 6 6.80 -11.08 -45.74
CA ARG A 6 6.60 -10.35 -46.99
C ARG A 6 5.20 -9.72 -47.05
N HIS A 7 4.17 -10.47 -46.66
CA HIS A 7 2.77 -10.05 -46.73
C HIS A 7 2.23 -9.40 -45.45
N SER A 8 3.09 -9.02 -44.49
CA SER A 8 2.63 -8.32 -43.29
C SER A 8 2.53 -6.81 -43.53
N ASP A 9 1.58 -6.15 -42.86
CA ASP A 9 1.42 -4.68 -42.86
C ASP A 9 2.45 -3.99 -41.94
N LEU A 10 3.64 -4.56 -41.81
CA LEU A 10 4.73 -3.98 -41.04
C LEU A 10 5.46 -2.92 -41.89
N PRO A 11 5.94 -1.83 -41.27
CA PRO A 11 6.77 -0.86 -41.96
C PRO A 11 8.05 -1.53 -42.47
N GLN A 12 8.54 -1.07 -43.62
CA GLN A 12 9.69 -1.67 -44.31
C GLN A 12 10.95 -1.75 -43.44
N SER A 13 11.15 -0.78 -42.54
CA SER A 13 12.25 -0.76 -41.55
C SER A 13 12.18 -1.89 -40.53
N SER A 14 10.98 -2.37 -40.20
CA SER A 14 10.78 -3.52 -39.30
C SER A 14 10.91 -4.84 -40.04
N LYS A 15 10.59 -4.86 -41.33
CA LYS A 15 10.85 -6.02 -42.19
C LYS A 15 12.35 -6.23 -42.42
N HIS A 16 13.11 -5.13 -42.55
CA HIS A 16 14.56 -5.16 -42.80
C HIS A 16 15.26 -4.26 -41.79
N SER A 17 15.46 -4.80 -40.58
CA SER A 17 16.15 -4.06 -39.52
C SER A 17 17.64 -3.89 -39.83
N LEU A 18 18.19 -2.75 -39.43
CA LEU A 18 19.61 -2.45 -39.56
C LEU A 18 20.42 -3.32 -38.60
N LEU A 19 21.33 -4.14 -39.11
CA LEU A 19 22.22 -4.96 -38.29
C LEU A 19 23.28 -4.07 -37.64
N VAL A 20 23.38 -4.14 -36.33
CA VAL A 20 24.38 -3.40 -35.55
C VAL A 20 25.28 -4.40 -34.84
N PRO A 21 26.61 -4.39 -35.10
CA PRO A 21 27.54 -5.29 -34.47
C PRO A 21 27.65 -5.01 -32.97
N LYS A 22 27.96 -6.07 -32.21
CA LYS A 22 28.13 -6.00 -30.75
C LYS A 22 29.34 -5.12 -30.40
N ARG A 23 29.25 -4.30 -29.36
CA ARG A 23 30.34 -3.48 -28.77
C ARG A 23 30.73 -2.23 -29.56
N CYS A 24 29.89 -1.76 -30.48
CA CYS A 24 30.10 -0.45 -31.12
C CYS A 24 29.58 0.67 -30.21
N HIS A 25 30.12 1.89 -30.30
CA HIS A 25 29.59 3.01 -29.52
C HIS A 25 28.10 3.30 -29.85
N LEU A 26 27.70 3.03 -31.10
CA LEU A 26 26.35 3.21 -31.60
C LEU A 26 25.31 2.36 -30.85
N ASP A 27 25.64 1.14 -30.43
CA ASP A 27 24.70 0.28 -29.71
C ASP A 27 24.27 0.90 -28.36
N LYS A 28 25.21 1.54 -27.66
CA LYS A 28 24.98 2.23 -26.39
C LYS A 28 24.12 3.46 -26.60
N LEU A 29 24.43 4.27 -27.61
CA LEU A 29 23.67 5.48 -27.92
C LEU A 29 22.22 5.17 -28.27
N ILE A 30 21.98 4.17 -29.12
CA ILE A 30 20.63 3.71 -29.47
C ILE A 30 19.90 3.24 -28.20
N CYS A 31 20.53 2.39 -27.39
CA CYS A 31 19.92 1.88 -26.17
C CYS A 31 19.58 3.01 -25.18
N GLN A 32 20.46 4.01 -25.01
CA GLN A 32 20.22 5.17 -24.14
C GLN A 32 19.08 6.04 -24.66
N HIS A 33 19.04 6.31 -25.95
CA HIS A 33 17.97 7.08 -26.58
C HIS A 33 16.60 6.43 -26.33
N TYR A 34 16.45 5.14 -26.65
CA TYR A 34 15.19 4.43 -26.45
C TYR A 34 14.84 4.22 -24.97
N HIS A 35 15.84 4.09 -24.11
CA HIS A 35 15.62 4.00 -22.67
C HIS A 35 15.00 5.28 -22.09
N SER A 36 15.50 6.46 -22.50
CA SER A 36 14.94 7.74 -22.09
C SER A 36 13.58 8.01 -22.77
N LEU A 37 13.47 7.69 -24.06
CA LEU A 37 12.23 7.85 -24.83
C LEU A 37 11.08 7.02 -24.24
N SER A 38 11.37 5.81 -23.76
CA SER A 38 10.39 4.92 -23.13
C SER A 38 10.16 5.22 -21.65
N LEU A 39 10.60 6.39 -21.14
CA LEU A 39 10.45 6.80 -19.75
C LEU A 39 10.97 5.74 -18.77
N HIS A 40 12.18 5.22 -19.03
CA HIS A 40 12.82 4.20 -18.20
C HIS A 40 12.04 2.88 -18.09
N SER A 41 11.29 2.52 -19.13
CA SER A 41 10.56 1.25 -19.20
C SER A 41 11.48 0.02 -19.03
N GLY A 42 10.85 -1.12 -18.74
CA GLY A 42 11.56 -2.38 -18.58
C GLY A 42 12.39 -2.81 -19.79
N THR A 43 13.30 -3.75 -19.57
CA THR A 43 14.20 -4.29 -20.59
C THR A 43 13.47 -4.94 -21.77
N ARG A 44 12.34 -5.62 -21.51
CA ARG A 44 11.55 -6.28 -22.56
C ARG A 44 10.89 -5.26 -23.50
N THR A 45 10.31 -4.21 -22.95
CA THR A 45 9.67 -3.13 -23.71
C THR A 45 10.69 -2.40 -24.58
N ASN A 46 11.86 -2.07 -24.00
CA ASN A 46 12.94 -1.46 -24.77
C ASN A 46 13.45 -2.39 -25.87
N GLN A 47 13.57 -3.69 -25.60
CA GLN A 47 13.98 -4.66 -26.59
C GLN A 47 13.00 -4.74 -27.77
N SER A 48 11.69 -4.74 -27.53
CA SER A 48 10.69 -4.76 -28.62
C SER A 48 10.71 -3.48 -29.45
N LEU A 49 10.87 -2.32 -28.80
CA LEU A 49 10.94 -1.03 -29.50
C LEU A 49 12.17 -0.94 -30.40
N ILE A 50 13.32 -1.37 -29.91
CA ILE A 50 14.59 -1.33 -30.67
C ILE A 50 14.56 -2.37 -31.79
N ASN A 51 14.11 -3.60 -31.53
CA ASN A 51 14.01 -4.66 -32.54
C ASN A 51 13.07 -4.30 -33.71
N GLY A 52 12.18 -3.32 -33.54
CA GLY A 52 11.37 -2.79 -34.63
C GLY A 52 12.16 -2.02 -35.69
N ARG A 53 13.40 -1.61 -35.42
CA ARG A 53 14.25 -0.85 -36.38
C ARG A 53 15.68 -1.35 -36.46
N TYR A 54 16.23 -1.87 -35.38
CA TYR A 54 17.64 -2.27 -35.26
C TYR A 54 17.76 -3.70 -34.77
N TRP A 55 18.62 -4.47 -35.41
CA TRP A 55 19.02 -5.79 -34.95
C TRP A 55 20.39 -5.69 -34.26
N ILE A 56 20.39 -5.40 -32.96
CA ILE A 56 21.62 -5.30 -32.16
C ILE A 56 21.96 -6.67 -31.56
N ILE A 57 23.16 -7.17 -31.85
CA ILE A 57 23.63 -8.45 -31.31
C ILE A 57 23.81 -8.35 -29.79
N GLY A 58 23.08 -9.15 -29.02
CA GLY A 58 23.18 -9.15 -27.55
C GLY A 58 22.45 -8.00 -26.85
N LEU A 59 21.50 -7.35 -27.53
CA LEU A 59 20.72 -6.20 -27.05
C LEU A 59 20.22 -6.32 -25.61
N ARG A 60 19.67 -7.47 -25.23
CA ARG A 60 19.12 -7.71 -23.89
C ARG A 60 20.16 -7.54 -22.76
N SER A 61 21.41 -7.92 -23.02
CA SER A 61 22.50 -7.76 -22.05
C SER A 61 22.85 -6.29 -21.85
N ILE A 62 22.93 -5.53 -22.96
CA ILE A 62 23.21 -4.09 -22.96
C ILE A 62 22.12 -3.34 -22.20
N LEU A 63 20.85 -3.60 -22.52
CA LEU A 63 19.71 -2.96 -21.85
C LEU A 63 19.63 -3.28 -20.35
N ARG A 64 19.98 -4.51 -19.94
CA ARG A 64 20.05 -4.86 -18.51
C ARG A 64 21.12 -4.05 -17.79
N HIS A 65 22.31 -3.96 -18.38
CA HIS A 65 23.40 -3.18 -17.81
C HIS A 65 23.04 -1.69 -17.71
N LEU A 66 22.45 -1.15 -18.78
CA LEU A 66 21.99 0.24 -18.83
C LEU A 66 20.92 0.53 -17.75
N SER A 67 19.90 -0.33 -17.63
CA SER A 67 18.85 -0.17 -16.61
C SER A 67 19.39 -0.31 -15.18
N PHE A 68 20.45 -1.10 -14.97
CA PHE A 68 21.09 -1.23 -13.66
C PHE A 68 21.90 0.01 -13.29
N ASN A 69 22.61 0.62 -14.24
CA ASN A 69 23.43 1.82 -14.02
C ASN A 69 22.61 3.11 -14.04
N CYS A 70 21.36 3.09 -14.51
CA CYS A 70 20.50 4.26 -14.55
C CYS A 70 20.04 4.65 -13.14
N SER A 71 20.37 5.86 -12.70
CA SER A 71 19.98 6.41 -11.40
C SER A 71 18.46 6.52 -11.24
N THR A 72 17.73 6.88 -12.29
CA THR A 72 16.27 6.93 -12.29
C THR A 72 15.68 5.54 -12.08
N CYS A 73 16.12 4.54 -12.85
CA CYS A 73 15.69 3.15 -12.66
C CYS A 73 16.06 2.61 -11.28
N PHE A 74 17.23 2.97 -10.75
CA PHE A 74 17.66 2.56 -9.42
C PHE A 74 16.70 3.08 -8.35
N LYS A 75 16.36 4.37 -8.39
CA LYS A 75 15.37 4.99 -7.48
C LYS A 75 14.00 4.31 -7.62
N LEU A 76 13.54 4.06 -8.85
CA LEU A 76 12.24 3.39 -9.09
C LEU A 76 12.23 1.92 -8.65
N ARG A 77 13.39 1.24 -8.66
CA ARG A 77 13.53 -0.16 -8.23
C ARG A 77 13.63 -0.31 -6.71
N SER A 78 13.82 0.77 -5.95
CA SER A 78 14.11 0.71 -4.52
C SER A 78 13.16 -0.25 -3.81
N LYS A 79 13.73 -1.31 -3.21
CA LYS A 79 12.92 -2.30 -2.49
C LYS A 79 12.24 -1.60 -1.33
N THR A 80 10.96 -1.93 -1.10
CA THR A 80 10.31 -1.55 0.14
C THR A 80 11.11 -2.12 1.30
N PHE A 81 11.55 -1.25 2.20
CA PHE A 81 12.16 -1.69 3.45
C PHE A 81 11.11 -2.53 4.17
N LYS A 82 11.43 -3.81 4.42
CA LYS A 82 10.63 -4.65 5.28
C LYS A 82 11.09 -4.38 6.70
N PRO A 83 10.33 -3.62 7.51
CA PRO A 83 10.71 -3.42 8.90
C PRO A 83 10.77 -4.78 9.59
N ILE A 84 11.87 -5.04 10.30
CA ILE A 84 11.94 -6.17 11.24
C ILE A 84 10.98 -5.79 12.37
N MET A 85 9.83 -6.46 12.42
CA MET A 85 8.89 -6.27 13.52
C MET A 85 9.40 -7.08 14.71
N THR A 86 9.84 -6.39 15.74
CA THR A 86 10.09 -6.98 17.05
C THR A 86 8.77 -7.30 17.76
N ASP A 87 8.81 -8.14 18.78
CA ASP A 87 7.64 -8.46 19.59
C ASP A 87 7.03 -7.19 20.19
N LEU A 88 5.70 -7.12 20.18
CA LEU A 88 4.98 -6.00 20.77
C LEU A 88 5.22 -5.99 22.29
N PRO A 89 5.45 -4.81 22.91
CA PRO A 89 5.59 -4.73 24.35
C PRO A 89 4.27 -5.16 25.04
N PRO A 90 4.32 -5.73 26.25
CA PRO A 90 3.13 -6.22 26.96
C PRO A 90 2.01 -5.17 27.11
N SER A 91 2.38 -3.89 27.20
CA SER A 91 1.45 -2.76 27.26
C SER A 91 0.56 -2.61 26.01
N ARG A 92 0.96 -3.18 24.87
CA ARG A 92 0.20 -3.18 23.59
C ARG A 92 -0.67 -4.43 23.42
N VAL A 93 -0.40 -5.50 24.16
CA VAL A 93 -1.04 -6.82 23.98
C VAL A 93 -2.02 -7.12 25.11
N ASN A 94 -1.73 -6.63 26.32
CA ASN A 94 -2.60 -6.84 27.47
C ASN A 94 -3.89 -6.01 27.36
N ILE A 95 -5.02 -6.64 27.70
CA ILE A 95 -6.31 -5.98 27.83
C ILE A 95 -6.27 -5.14 29.11
N LEU A 96 -6.14 -3.83 28.94
CA LEU A 96 -6.09 -2.87 30.04
C LEU A 96 -7.29 -1.93 29.97
N ARG A 97 -7.65 -1.31 31.10
CA ARG A 97 -8.68 -0.27 31.12
C ARG A 97 -8.30 0.87 30.17
N ALA A 98 -9.29 1.45 29.49
CA ALA A 98 -9.09 2.63 28.66
C ALA A 98 -8.30 3.70 29.44
N PHE A 99 -7.33 4.33 28.76
CA PHE A 99 -6.43 5.37 29.29
C PHE A 99 -5.43 4.94 30.37
N LEU A 100 -5.28 3.64 30.68
CA LEU A 100 -4.27 3.18 31.65
C LEU A 100 -2.83 3.42 31.17
N ASN A 101 -2.57 3.19 29.88
CA ASN A 101 -1.29 3.45 29.24
C ASN A 101 -1.49 4.48 28.11
N THR A 102 -0.88 5.65 28.24
CA THR A 102 -0.90 6.70 27.21
C THR A 102 0.53 6.98 26.73
N GLY A 103 0.70 7.07 25.41
CA GLY A 103 1.99 7.40 24.80
C GLY A 103 2.10 8.90 24.59
N VAL A 104 3.07 9.56 25.22
CA VAL A 104 3.40 10.97 24.95
C VAL A 104 4.61 11.00 24.02
N LYS A 105 4.45 11.59 22.83
CA LYS A 105 5.55 11.83 21.90
C LYS A 105 5.89 13.31 21.89
N PHE A 106 7.05 13.67 22.44
CA PHE A 106 7.58 15.01 22.30
C PHE A 106 8.13 15.18 20.88
N THR A 107 7.51 16.04 20.09
CA THR A 107 8.06 16.48 18.81
C THR A 107 8.97 17.67 19.08
N SER A 108 10.28 17.47 19.04
CA SER A 108 11.25 18.56 19.20
C SER A 108 11.28 19.44 17.94
N LYS A 109 10.33 20.37 17.86
CA LYS A 109 10.47 21.67 17.21
C LYS A 109 9.30 22.55 17.62
N ILE A 110 9.47 23.19 18.76
CA ILE A 110 8.75 24.39 19.13
C ILE A 110 9.83 25.46 19.13
N SER A 111 9.83 26.32 18.12
CA SER A 111 10.65 27.53 18.13
C SER A 111 10.24 28.32 19.36
N HIS A 112 11.21 28.56 20.24
CA HIS A 112 11.04 29.35 21.45
C HIS A 112 10.53 30.75 21.07
N HIS A 113 9.23 30.96 21.26
CA HIS A 113 8.77 32.24 21.77
C HIS A 113 8.18 31.94 23.14
N GLU A 114 8.74 32.59 24.14
CA GLU A 114 8.50 32.33 25.56
C GLU A 114 7.02 32.34 25.92
N SER A 115 6.60 31.37 26.74
CA SER A 115 5.89 31.61 28.01
C SER A 115 5.30 30.32 28.57
N LEU A 116 5.86 29.87 29.70
CA LEU A 116 5.20 29.25 30.86
C LEU A 116 3.91 28.44 30.61
N ILE A 117 4.00 27.10 30.51
CA ILE A 117 2.85 26.24 30.86
C ILE A 117 3.33 24.97 31.58
N GLY A 118 3.13 24.98 32.91
CA GLY A 118 2.50 23.87 33.64
C GLY A 118 3.28 22.57 33.81
N PHE A 119 3.98 22.46 34.94
CA PHE A 119 4.43 21.19 35.53
C PHE A 119 3.20 20.32 35.88
N VAL A 120 2.79 19.39 35.00
CA VAL A 120 1.73 18.43 35.33
C VAL A 120 2.32 17.32 36.20
N ARG A 121 2.16 17.47 37.52
CA ARG A 121 2.47 16.43 38.51
C ARG A 121 1.31 15.42 38.53
N LEU A 122 1.49 14.27 37.87
CA LEU A 122 0.57 13.14 37.99
C LEU A 122 0.73 12.50 39.38
N HIS A 123 -0.16 12.86 40.31
CA HIS A 123 -0.36 12.07 41.54
C HIS A 123 -1.23 10.85 41.20
N VAL A 124 -0.61 9.69 41.04
CA VAL A 124 -1.31 8.41 41.04
C VAL A 124 -1.53 8.02 42.51
N HIS A 125 -2.75 8.19 43.01
CA HIS A 125 -3.14 7.69 44.31
C HIS A 125 -3.42 6.19 44.19
N GLN A 126 -2.48 5.36 44.64
CA GLN A 126 -2.63 3.91 44.69
C GLN A 126 -3.32 3.55 46.02
N SER A 127 -4.65 3.52 46.04
CA SER A 127 -5.38 2.93 47.17
C SER A 127 -5.42 1.41 47.01
N GLY A 128 -4.47 0.74 47.64
CA GLY A 128 -4.60 -0.67 48.00
C GLY A 128 -5.59 -0.81 49.16
N ALA A 129 -6.57 -1.69 49.00
CA ALA A 129 -7.35 -2.23 50.11
C ALA A 129 -7.64 -3.71 49.83
N LEU A 130 -7.14 -4.54 50.75
CA LEU A 130 -7.38 -5.97 50.87
C LEU A 130 -8.85 -6.27 51.19
N GLY A 131 -9.30 -7.46 50.78
CA GLY A 131 -10.47 -8.16 51.34
C GLY A 131 -11.80 -7.72 50.72
N THR A 132 -12.80 -8.57 50.49
CA THR A 132 -13.07 -9.94 50.90
C THR A 132 -14.14 -10.51 49.96
N ARG A 133 -14.17 -11.84 49.86
CA ARG A 133 -15.21 -12.67 49.23
C ARG A 133 -16.64 -12.21 49.61
N PHE A 134 -17.58 -12.25 48.66
CA PHE A 134 -18.92 -12.78 48.93
C PHE A 134 -19.53 -13.32 47.63
N SER A 135 -19.82 -14.61 47.64
CA SER A 135 -20.54 -15.32 46.59
C SER A 135 -22.03 -15.02 46.67
N SER A 136 -22.67 -14.98 45.50
CA SER A 136 -24.02 -15.48 45.21
C SER A 136 -25.14 -15.06 46.17
N PHE A 137 -26.08 -14.22 45.74
CA PHE A 137 -27.50 -14.53 45.95
C PHE A 137 -28.38 -13.71 44.98
N HIS A 138 -29.30 -14.47 44.42
CA HIS A 138 -30.26 -14.22 43.37
C HIS A 138 -31.43 -13.34 43.87
N LEU A 139 -32.12 -12.65 42.95
CA LEU A 139 -33.44 -12.02 43.11
C LEU A 139 -33.56 -10.75 43.98
N PHE A 140 -33.36 -9.55 43.40
CA PHE A 140 -34.19 -8.38 43.80
C PHE A 140 -34.22 -7.17 42.82
N PHE A 141 -34.19 -7.35 41.50
CA PHE A 141 -34.44 -6.21 40.58
C PHE A 141 -35.29 -6.58 39.34
N LEU A 142 -36.38 -7.32 39.58
CA LEU A 142 -37.51 -7.48 38.64
C LEU A 142 -38.79 -6.89 39.24
N ARG A 143 -38.75 -5.63 39.68
CA ARG A 143 -39.94 -4.92 40.18
C ARG A 143 -39.99 -3.42 39.86
N LEU A 144 -39.41 -3.03 38.72
CA LEU A 144 -39.61 -1.69 38.13
C LEU A 144 -39.53 -1.71 36.58
N TRP A 145 -40.10 -2.73 35.94
CA TRP A 145 -40.12 -2.85 34.47
C TRP A 145 -41.48 -3.36 33.95
N LYS A 146 -42.59 -2.89 34.55
CA LYS A 146 -43.97 -3.16 34.10
C LYS A 146 -44.92 -1.97 34.30
N LYS A 147 -44.43 -0.72 34.25
CA LYS A 147 -45.30 0.48 34.38
C LYS A 147 -45.01 1.62 33.42
N ILE A 148 -44.28 1.38 32.33
CA ILE A 148 -44.21 2.28 31.18
C ILE A 148 -44.29 1.40 29.93
N SER A 149 -45.52 1.09 29.56
CA SER A 149 -45.85 0.46 28.30
C SER A 149 -47.01 1.29 27.75
N TRP A 150 -46.83 1.81 26.54
CA TRP A 150 -47.87 2.41 25.68
C TRP A 150 -48.37 3.81 26.04
N ALA A 151 -47.50 4.79 25.86
CA ALA A 151 -47.91 6.04 25.22
C ALA A 151 -46.71 6.57 24.41
N PHE A 152 -46.96 7.05 23.19
CA PHE A 152 -45.99 7.67 22.29
C PHE A 152 -45.14 6.76 21.38
N LEU A 153 -45.83 6.02 20.50
CA LEU A 153 -45.51 6.11 19.07
C LEU A 153 -46.80 6.51 18.33
N PRO A 154 -46.77 7.58 17.53
CA PRO A 154 -46.73 7.30 16.10
C PRO A 154 -45.82 8.24 15.30
N ASN A 155 -45.30 7.66 14.21
CA ASN A 155 -44.69 8.27 13.02
C ASN A 155 -43.18 8.07 12.83
N LEU A 156 -42.83 6.81 12.54
CA LEU A 156 -41.74 6.52 11.61
C LEU A 156 -42.11 7.04 10.21
N LYS A 157 -41.42 8.08 9.76
CA LYS A 157 -41.01 8.23 8.36
C LYS A 157 -39.58 8.75 8.33
N LEU A 158 -38.79 8.19 7.41
CA LEU A 158 -37.44 8.60 6.98
C LEU A 158 -36.23 7.96 7.70
N LEU A 159 -36.13 6.64 7.60
CA LEU A 159 -34.82 6.00 7.43
C LEU A 159 -34.45 6.08 5.93
N LYS A 160 -33.55 7.00 5.58
CA LYS A 160 -32.87 6.96 4.28
C LYS A 160 -31.90 5.77 4.29
N THR A 161 -32.18 4.84 3.42
CA THR A 161 -31.37 3.67 3.08
C THR A 161 -30.07 4.12 2.41
N VAL A 162 -28.93 3.92 3.07
CA VAL A 162 -27.63 3.93 2.40
C VAL A 162 -27.50 2.56 1.71
N SER A 163 -27.60 2.60 0.38
CA SER A 163 -27.43 1.46 -0.52
C SER A 163 -25.95 1.10 -0.65
N TYR A 164 -25.57 -0.11 -0.27
CA TYR A 164 -24.27 -0.70 -0.59
C TYR A 164 -24.38 -1.46 -1.92
N PRO A 165 -23.48 -1.24 -2.90
CA PRO A 165 -23.51 -1.99 -4.15
C PRO A 165 -23.03 -3.44 -3.92
N LYS A 166 -23.94 -4.40 -4.14
CA LYS A 166 -23.61 -5.84 -4.22
C LYS A 166 -22.81 -6.11 -5.50
N THR A 167 -21.63 -6.70 -5.34
CA THR A 167 -20.79 -7.24 -6.42
C THR A 167 -21.53 -8.35 -7.17
N LYS A 168 -21.66 -8.21 -8.50
CA LYS A 168 -22.18 -9.27 -9.38
C LYS A 168 -21.15 -10.39 -9.51
N LYS A 169 -21.51 -11.60 -9.05
CA LYS A 169 -20.84 -12.85 -9.44
C LYS A 169 -21.47 -13.32 -10.75
N TYR A 170 -20.68 -13.47 -11.81
CA TYR A 170 -21.09 -14.13 -13.04
C TYR A 170 -20.86 -15.63 -12.87
N ALA A 171 -21.93 -16.42 -13.03
CA ALA A 171 -21.86 -17.87 -13.13
C ALA A 171 -21.59 -18.24 -14.59
N ILE A 172 -20.50 -18.99 -14.82
CA ILE A 172 -20.23 -19.63 -16.11
C ILE A 172 -21.06 -20.92 -16.12
N VAL A 173 -22.05 -20.96 -17.01
CA VAL A 173 -22.79 -22.17 -17.36
C VAL A 173 -21.93 -22.90 -18.39
N HIS A 174 -21.43 -24.09 -18.05
CA HIS A 174 -20.93 -25.04 -19.03
C HIS A 174 -22.11 -25.88 -19.52
N GLY A 175 -22.36 -25.79 -20.83
CA GLY A 175 -23.07 -26.77 -21.63
C GLY A 175 -22.12 -27.30 -22.69
#